data_AF-A0A542I4W9-F1
#
_entry.id   AF-A0A542I4W9-F1
#
_cell.length_a   1.000
_cell.length_b   1.000
_cell.length_c   1.000
_cell.angle_alpha   90.00
_cell.angle_beta   90.00
_cell.angle_gamma   90.00
#
_symmetry.space_group_name_H-M   'P 1'
#
loop_
_entity.id
_entity.type
_entity.pdbx_description
1 polymer ?
#
loop_
_entity_poly.entity_id
_entity_poly.type
_entity_poly.pdbx_seq_one_letter_code
_entity_poly.pdbx_strand_id
1 'polypeptide(L)'
;MSVHIESPLGFTADFPEHTQVLDESTAGPNSEQYGLLNGVLVTVIKDDTSVQDAPQANGWAHLMAGFYLEERGGTLLAEGELNLPGKAAYGVVVGYDDDGGPAKVAATVGVWESGRFIGVVVIWPYLNPEAEPRLDMLKEIVGSISVG
;
A
#
# COMPACT_ATOMS: atom_id res chain seq x y z
N MET A 1 -3.75 -21.43 0.72
CA MET A 1 -3.35 -21.22 2.13
C MET A 1 -2.68 -19.85 2.21
N SER A 2 -2.28 -19.38 3.40
CA SER A 2 -1.66 -18.06 3.60
C SER A 2 -0.30 -18.18 4.28
N VAL A 3 0.53 -17.15 4.14
CA VAL A 3 1.76 -16.95 4.91
C VAL A 3 1.46 -15.92 5.99
N HIS A 4 1.55 -16.35 7.25
CA HIS A 4 1.43 -15.45 8.39
C HIS A 4 2.77 -14.76 8.67
N ILE A 5 2.73 -13.45 8.83
CA ILE A 5 3.89 -12.60 9.10
C ILE A 5 3.67 -11.89 10.43
N GLU A 6 4.65 -12.01 11.33
CA GLU A 6 4.77 -11.17 12.52
C GLU A 6 5.93 -10.21 12.30
N SER A 7 5.62 -8.93 12.04
CA SER A 7 6.63 -7.94 11.71
C SER A 7 7.27 -7.35 12.98
N PRO A 8 8.60 -7.14 13.02
CA PRO A 8 9.25 -6.35 14.05
C PRO A 8 8.74 -4.90 14.12
N LEU A 9 8.08 -4.41 13.07
CA LEU A 9 7.41 -3.09 13.08
C LEU A 9 6.12 -3.09 13.93
N GLY A 10 5.66 -4.25 14.40
CA GLY A 10 4.52 -4.37 15.30
C GLY A 10 3.16 -4.48 14.60
N PHE A 11 3.17 -4.97 13.36
CA PHE A 11 1.96 -5.40 12.64
C PHE A 11 2.04 -6.90 12.34
N THR A 12 0.89 -7.50 12.05
CA THR A 12 0.78 -8.83 11.46
C THR A 12 0.20 -8.74 10.06
N ALA A 13 0.50 -9.72 9.22
CA ALA A 13 -0.10 -9.82 7.90
C ALA A 13 -0.36 -11.28 7.50
N ASP A 14 -1.52 -11.55 6.90
CA ASP A 14 -1.87 -12.83 6.31
C ASP A 14 -1.88 -12.74 4.78
N PHE A 15 -0.71 -12.80 4.16
CA PHE A 15 -0.59 -12.69 2.71
C PHE A 15 -0.76 -14.04 1.99
N PRO A 16 -1.01 -14.04 0.67
CA PRO A 16 -1.12 -15.28 -0.09
C PRO A 16 0.12 -16.18 0.01
N GLU A 17 -0.09 -17.49 -0.22
CA GLU A 17 1.00 -18.42 -0.46
C GLU A 17 1.97 -17.92 -1.53
N HIS A 18 3.26 -18.21 -1.34
CA HIS A 18 4.39 -17.74 -2.18
C HIS A 18 4.76 -16.26 -2.03
N THR A 19 4.23 -15.57 -1.02
CA THR A 19 4.74 -14.24 -0.63
C THR A 19 6.22 -14.34 -0.27
N GLN A 20 7.03 -13.46 -0.85
CA GLN A 20 8.46 -13.33 -0.58
C GLN A 20 8.70 -12.10 0.28
N VAL A 21 9.34 -12.27 1.43
CA VAL A 21 9.85 -11.14 2.23
C VAL A 21 11.12 -10.64 1.54
N LEU A 22 11.23 -9.33 1.31
CA LEU A 22 12.44 -8.72 0.76
C LEU A 22 13.34 -8.28 1.92
N ASP A 23 14.57 -8.80 1.94
CA ASP A 23 15.53 -8.59 3.05
C ASP A 23 15.93 -7.12 3.24
N GLU A 24 15.90 -6.32 2.17
CA GLU A 24 16.17 -4.88 2.22
C GLU A 24 15.00 -4.11 1.60
N SER A 25 14.30 -3.32 2.44
CA SER A 25 13.30 -2.38 1.94
C SER A 25 13.98 -1.19 1.26
N THR A 26 13.62 -0.98 0.00
CA THR A 26 14.06 0.18 -0.79
C THR A 26 13.32 1.47 -0.42
N ALA A 27 12.26 1.38 0.39
CA ALA A 27 11.45 2.53 0.81
C ALA A 27 12.03 3.27 2.04
N GLY A 28 13.16 2.81 2.58
CA GLY A 28 13.87 3.47 3.68
C GLY A 28 13.61 2.84 5.06
N PRO A 29 14.09 3.48 6.14
CA PRO A 29 13.95 2.96 7.49
C PRO A 29 12.48 2.86 7.92
N ASN A 30 12.18 1.96 8.86
CA ASN A 30 10.81 1.69 9.37
C ASN A 30 9.83 1.19 8.29
N SER A 31 10.33 0.46 7.30
CA SER A 31 9.49 -0.17 6.30
C SER A 31 9.91 -1.61 6.01
N GLU A 32 8.95 -2.42 5.61
CA GLU A 32 9.16 -3.79 5.11
C GLU A 32 8.52 -3.94 3.74
N GLN A 33 9.12 -4.78 2.89
CA GLN A 33 8.65 -5.03 1.53
C GLN A 33 8.36 -6.51 1.30
N TYR A 34 7.28 -6.77 0.56
CA TYR A 34 6.80 -8.11 0.26
C TYR A 34 6.44 -8.23 -1.22
N GLY A 35 7.01 -9.23 -1.88
CA GLY A 35 6.70 -9.60 -3.25
C GLY A 35 5.61 -10.66 -3.27
N LEU A 36 4.45 -10.31 -3.80
CA LEU A 36 3.33 -11.20 -4.04
C LEU A 36 3.36 -11.70 -5.49
N LEU A 37 2.49 -12.67 -5.80
CA LEU A 37 2.34 -13.18 -7.17
C LEU A 37 1.98 -12.07 -8.16
N ASN A 38 2.27 -12.32 -9.44
CA ASN A 38 1.97 -11.43 -10.57
C ASN A 38 2.65 -10.04 -10.48
N GLY A 39 3.79 -9.96 -9.80
CA GLY A 39 4.60 -8.75 -9.71
C GLY A 39 4.01 -7.67 -8.81
N VAL A 40 3.14 -8.04 -7.88
CA VAL A 40 2.61 -7.12 -6.86
C VAL A 40 3.65 -6.94 -5.77
N LEU A 41 4.02 -5.68 -5.50
CA LEU A 41 4.93 -5.30 -4.44
C LEU A 41 4.13 -4.55 -3.36
N VAL A 42 4.20 -5.04 -2.13
CA VAL A 42 3.57 -4.40 -0.97
C VAL A 42 4.68 -3.84 -0.09
N THR A 43 4.65 -2.53 0.15
CA THR A 43 5.51 -1.86 1.12
C THR A 43 4.65 -1.43 2.30
N VAL A 44 5.05 -1.83 3.49
CA VAL A 44 4.41 -1.43 4.74
C VAL A 44 5.34 -0.48 5.47
N ILE A 45 4.84 0.70 5.84
CA ILE A 45 5.62 1.81 6.39
C ILE A 45 5.02 2.20 7.73
N LYS A 46 5.90 2.33 8.72
CA LYS A 46 5.52 2.76 10.06
C LYS A 46 5.93 4.21 10.30
N ASP A 47 4.98 5.02 10.73
CA ASP A 47 5.23 6.39 11.19
C ASP A 47 4.38 6.69 12.44
N ASP A 48 4.89 6.29 13.60
CA ASP A 48 4.25 6.52 14.89
C ASP A 48 4.36 7.99 15.36
N THR A 49 5.14 8.82 14.67
CA THR A 49 5.50 10.16 15.15
C THR A 49 4.71 11.27 14.47
N SER A 50 4.47 11.14 13.16
CA SER A 50 3.92 12.22 12.34
C SER A 50 2.43 12.06 12.07
N VAL A 51 1.88 10.84 12.21
CA VAL A 51 0.46 10.55 11.96
C VAL A 51 -0.20 10.09 13.26
N GLN A 52 -1.15 10.88 13.75
CA GLN A 52 -1.74 10.73 15.08
C GLN A 52 -3.24 10.46 15.05
N ASP A 53 -3.89 10.54 13.89
CA ASP A 53 -5.30 10.25 13.71
C ASP A 53 -5.63 9.83 12.26
N ALA A 54 -6.89 9.41 12.05
CA ALA A 54 -7.38 8.97 10.74
C ALA A 54 -7.34 10.07 9.66
N PRO A 55 -7.74 11.34 9.92
CA PRO A 55 -7.56 12.42 8.95
C PRO A 55 -6.11 12.62 8.51
N GLN A 56 -5.14 12.53 9.42
CA GLN A 56 -3.72 12.62 9.09
C GLN A 56 -3.25 11.42 8.27
N ALA A 57 -3.79 10.21 8.51
CA ALA A 57 -3.53 9.05 7.67
C ALA A 57 -4.01 9.27 6.23
N ASN A 58 -5.18 9.90 6.04
CA ASN A 58 -5.65 10.27 4.69
C ASN A 58 -4.69 11.29 4.04
N GLY A 59 -4.25 12.29 4.79
CA GLY A 59 -3.26 13.27 4.32
C GLY A 59 -1.94 12.61 3.91
N TRP A 60 -1.49 11.60 4.65
CA TRP A 60 -0.32 10.80 4.31
C TRP A 60 -0.48 10.08 2.96
N ALA A 61 -1.66 9.50 2.69
CA ALA A 61 -1.92 8.84 1.41
C ALA A 61 -1.77 9.83 0.24
N HIS A 62 -2.36 11.02 0.35
CA HIS A 62 -2.21 12.06 -0.69
C HIS A 62 -0.76 12.51 -0.86
N LEU A 63 -0.04 12.73 0.23
CA LEU A 63 1.36 13.15 0.19
C LEU A 63 2.22 12.11 -0.54
N MET A 64 2.04 10.82 -0.22
CA MET A 64 2.78 9.75 -0.88
C MET A 64 2.36 9.57 -2.35
N ALA A 65 1.08 9.75 -2.67
CA ALA A 65 0.60 9.72 -4.05
C ALA A 65 1.21 10.85 -4.90
N GLY A 66 1.52 11.98 -4.29
CA GLY A 66 2.15 13.13 -4.94
C GLY A 66 3.43 12.76 -5.68
N PHE A 67 4.25 11.86 -5.13
CA PHE A 67 5.44 11.35 -5.82
C PHE A 67 5.09 10.67 -7.16
N TYR A 68 4.06 9.81 -7.18
CA TYR A 68 3.67 9.11 -8.40
C TYR A 68 2.93 10.02 -9.39
N LEU A 69 2.20 11.02 -8.90
CA LEU A 69 1.50 11.98 -9.75
C LEU A 69 2.46 12.98 -10.38
N GLU A 70 3.33 13.58 -9.59
CA GLU A 70 4.13 14.74 -9.99
C GLU A 70 5.49 14.30 -10.54
N GLU A 71 6.24 13.50 -9.78
CA GLU A 71 7.61 13.12 -10.15
C GLU A 71 7.64 12.02 -11.22
N ARG A 72 6.61 11.17 -11.27
CA ARG A 72 6.47 10.13 -12.31
C ARG A 72 5.51 10.51 -13.44
N GLY A 73 4.96 11.73 -13.42
CA GLY A 73 3.99 12.18 -14.43
C GLY A 73 2.75 11.29 -14.52
N GLY A 74 2.34 10.68 -13.40
CA GLY A 74 1.24 9.73 -13.35
C GLY A 74 -0.15 10.36 -13.50
N THR A 75 -1.16 9.51 -13.65
CA THR A 75 -2.57 9.87 -13.75
C THR A 75 -3.34 9.25 -12.58
N LEU A 76 -4.16 10.05 -11.90
CA LEU A 76 -5.07 9.57 -10.87
C LEU A 76 -6.11 8.63 -11.50
N LEU A 77 -6.17 7.40 -11.01
CA LEU A 77 -7.14 6.38 -11.44
C LEU A 77 -8.35 6.32 -10.51
N ALA A 78 -8.11 6.40 -9.20
CA ALA A 78 -9.16 6.43 -8.18
C ALA A 78 -8.63 6.96 -6.85
N GLU A 79 -9.53 7.44 -6.01
CA GLU A 79 -9.27 7.73 -4.60
C GLU A 79 -10.52 7.52 -3.76
N GLY A 80 -10.35 7.21 -2.47
CA GLY A 80 -11.47 7.07 -1.55
C GLY A 80 -11.23 6.12 -0.39
N GLU A 81 -12.26 5.99 0.44
CA GLU A 81 -12.27 5.05 1.56
C GLU A 81 -12.35 3.59 1.09
N LEU A 82 -11.54 2.72 1.69
CA LEU A 82 -11.53 1.29 1.38
C LEU A 82 -12.63 0.51 2.11
N ASN A 83 -13.29 1.11 3.11
CA ASN A 83 -14.40 0.53 3.87
C ASN A 83 -14.05 -0.84 4.50
N LEU A 84 -12.93 -0.90 5.21
CA LEU A 84 -12.44 -2.12 5.86
C LEU A 84 -12.94 -2.21 7.31
N PRO A 85 -13.45 -3.38 7.77
CA PRO A 85 -13.90 -3.55 9.15
C PRO A 85 -12.81 -3.21 10.17
N GLY A 86 -13.13 -2.35 11.15
CA GLY A 86 -12.18 -1.98 12.21
C GLY A 86 -11.09 -0.99 11.81
N LYS A 87 -11.01 -0.58 10.53
CA LYS A 87 -9.97 0.32 10.02
C LYS A 87 -10.58 1.55 9.36
N ALA A 88 -10.04 2.73 9.66
CA ALA A 88 -10.20 3.88 8.79
C ALA A 88 -9.06 3.85 7.77
N ALA A 89 -9.38 3.54 6.51
CA ALA A 89 -8.39 3.37 5.45
C ALA A 89 -8.80 4.17 4.22
N TYR A 90 -7.90 5.02 3.73
CA TYR A 90 -8.11 5.85 2.55
C TYR A 90 -6.98 5.61 1.55
N GLY A 91 -7.34 5.30 0.31
CA GLY A 91 -6.39 5.00 -0.76
C GLY A 91 -6.42 6.05 -1.86
N VAL A 92 -5.25 6.34 -2.42
CA VAL A 92 -5.07 7.12 -3.66
C VAL A 92 -4.30 6.25 -4.65
N VAL A 93 -4.87 6.03 -5.83
CA VAL A 93 -4.40 5.08 -6.85
C VAL A 93 -3.98 5.84 -8.10
N VAL A 94 -2.74 5.64 -8.52
CA VAL A 94 -2.09 6.39 -9.60
C VAL A 94 -1.48 5.43 -10.60
N GLY A 95 -1.82 5.56 -11.87
CA GLY A 95 -1.16 4.88 -12.98
C GLY A 95 0.02 5.73 -13.48
N TYR A 96 1.18 5.14 -13.71
CA TYR A 96 2.36 5.86 -14.16
C TYR A 96 3.24 4.99 -15.07
N ASP A 97 4.04 5.63 -15.92
CA ASP A 97 5.04 4.95 -16.72
C ASP A 97 6.34 4.82 -15.91
N ASP A 98 6.81 3.59 -15.73
CA ASP A 98 8.07 3.34 -15.04
C ASP A 98 9.23 3.56 -16.03
N ASP A 99 10.18 4.44 -15.70
CA ASP A 99 11.26 4.83 -16.62
C ASP A 99 12.01 3.61 -17.19
N GLY A 100 11.74 3.29 -18.46
CA GLY A 100 12.34 2.15 -19.17
C GLY A 100 11.72 0.78 -18.85
N GLY A 101 10.67 0.73 -18.03
CA GLY A 101 9.90 -0.46 -17.67
C GLY A 101 8.46 -0.44 -18.20
N PRO A 102 7.68 -1.51 -17.96
CA PRO A 102 6.25 -1.50 -18.24
C PRO A 102 5.53 -0.52 -17.32
N ALA A 103 4.42 0.05 -17.80
CA ALA A 103 3.55 0.89 -16.98
C ALA A 103 3.12 0.17 -15.69
N LYS A 104 2.95 0.93 -14.62
CA LYS A 104 2.62 0.45 -13.29
C LYS A 104 1.46 1.24 -12.70
N VAL A 105 0.88 0.67 -11.66
CA VAL A 105 -0.05 1.36 -10.78
C VAL A 105 0.54 1.36 -9.38
N ALA A 106 0.49 2.50 -8.71
CA ALA A 106 0.79 2.63 -7.29
C ALA A 106 -0.48 3.03 -6.54
N ALA A 107 -0.85 2.27 -5.52
CA ALA A 107 -1.82 2.67 -4.53
C ALA A 107 -1.10 3.02 -3.23
N THR A 108 -1.33 4.23 -2.75
CA THR A 108 -0.86 4.69 -1.44
C THR A 108 -2.05 4.74 -0.51
N VAL A 109 -1.94 4.10 0.65
CA VAL A 109 -3.05 3.90 1.57
C VAL A 109 -2.60 4.27 2.97
N GLY A 110 -3.27 5.25 3.55
CA GLY A 110 -3.15 5.54 4.97
C GLY A 110 -4.17 4.72 5.74
N VAL A 111 -3.70 3.95 6.73
CA VAL A 111 -4.55 3.10 7.56
C VAL A 111 -4.43 3.53 9.01
N TRP A 112 -5.57 3.74 9.64
CA TRP A 112 -5.70 3.97 11.07
C TRP A 112 -6.53 2.85 11.70
N GLU A 113 -5.92 2.11 12.61
CA GLU A 113 -6.52 0.96 13.29
C GLU A 113 -6.05 0.91 14.74
N SER A 114 -6.97 0.64 15.67
CA SER A 114 -6.65 0.46 17.09
C SER A 114 -5.78 1.58 17.70
N GLY A 115 -5.96 2.83 17.21
CA GLY A 115 -5.19 4.00 17.66
C GLY A 115 -3.77 4.09 17.12
N ARG A 116 -3.45 3.35 16.06
CA ARG A 116 -2.14 3.28 15.42
C ARG A 116 -2.24 3.53 13.92
N PHE A 117 -1.21 4.15 13.38
CA PHE A 117 -1.06 4.37 11.96
C PHE A 117 -0.21 3.28 11.31
N ILE A 118 -0.58 2.90 10.09
CA ILE A 118 0.30 2.21 9.16
C ILE A 118 0.09 2.74 7.74
N GLY A 119 1.18 3.04 7.06
CA GLY A 119 1.19 3.41 5.66
C GLY A 119 1.38 2.16 4.80
N VAL A 120 0.59 2.00 3.75
CA VAL A 120 0.74 0.88 2.82
C VAL A 120 0.88 1.43 1.42
N VAL A 121 1.94 1.03 0.72
CA VAL A 121 2.12 1.32 -0.70
C VAL A 121 2.10 0.00 -1.46
N VAL A 122 1.13 -0.16 -2.36
CA VAL A 122 1.00 -1.36 -3.20
C VAL A 122 1.27 -0.96 -4.63
N ILE A 123 2.26 -1.59 -5.27
CA ILE A 123 2.62 -1.35 -6.66
C ILE A 123 2.34 -2.63 -7.46
N TRP A 124 1.75 -2.50 -8.64
CA TRP A 124 1.51 -3.62 -9.53
C TRP A 124 1.67 -3.25 -11.00
N PRO A 125 1.91 -4.23 -11.90
CA PRO A 125 1.96 -3.98 -13.33
C PRO A 125 0.60 -3.49 -13.85
N TYR A 126 0.60 -2.41 -14.61
CA TYR A 126 -0.60 -1.93 -15.29
C TYR A 126 -0.99 -2.92 -16.39
N LEU A 127 -2.27 -3.32 -16.43
CA LEU A 127 -2.77 -4.26 -17.43
C LEU A 127 -3.43 -3.54 -18.61
N ASN A 128 -4.54 -2.85 -18.36
CA ASN A 128 -5.30 -2.06 -19.33
C ASN A 128 -6.39 -1.23 -18.60
N PRO A 129 -7.03 -0.26 -19.28
CA PRO A 129 -8.04 0.59 -18.65
C PRO A 129 -9.32 -0.12 -18.18
N GLU A 130 -9.64 -1.30 -18.73
CA GLU A 130 -10.85 -2.05 -18.36
C GLU A 130 -10.65 -2.89 -17.09
N ALA A 131 -9.39 -3.22 -16.77
CA ALA A 131 -9.01 -4.01 -15.60
C ALA A 131 -8.54 -3.17 -14.41
N GLU A 132 -8.23 -1.88 -14.62
CA GLU A 132 -7.71 -0.97 -13.60
C GLU A 132 -8.74 0.10 -13.22
N PRO A 133 -8.78 0.57 -11.95
CA PRO A 133 -7.93 0.13 -10.84
C PRO A 133 -8.44 -1.17 -10.16
N ARG A 134 -7.51 -2.03 -9.77
CA ARG A 134 -7.80 -3.28 -9.03
C ARG A 134 -8.11 -3.06 -7.54
N LEU A 135 -9.20 -2.36 -7.24
CA LEU A 135 -9.56 -1.96 -5.86
C LEU A 135 -9.87 -3.13 -4.93
N ASP A 136 -10.43 -4.23 -5.43
CA ASP A 136 -10.71 -5.41 -4.60
C ASP A 136 -9.42 -6.09 -4.14
N MET A 137 -8.44 -6.23 -5.03
CA MET A 137 -7.09 -6.70 -4.67
C MET A 137 -6.46 -5.78 -3.62
N LEU A 138 -6.60 -4.47 -3.76
CA LEU A 138 -6.09 -3.50 -2.79
C LEU A 138 -6.76 -3.68 -1.41
N LYS A 139 -8.08 -3.85 -1.37
CA LYS A 139 -8.84 -4.09 -0.14
C LYS A 139 -8.43 -5.39 0.54
N GLU A 140 -8.21 -6.46 -0.23
CA GLU A 140 -7.72 -7.74 0.29
C GLU A 140 -6.35 -7.59 0.93
N ILE A 141 -5.39 -6.96 0.25
CA ILE A 141 -4.03 -6.74 0.76
C ILE A 141 -4.02 -5.86 2.01
N VAL A 142 -4.73 -4.73 1.99
CA VAL A 142 -4.75 -3.82 3.14
C VAL A 142 -5.55 -4.42 4.30
N GLY A 143 -6.62 -5.14 3.99
CA GLY A 143 -7.44 -5.84 4.98
C GLY A 143 -6.70 -6.98 5.68
N SER A 144 -5.71 -7.60 5.02
CA SER A 144 -4.91 -8.68 5.62
C SER A 144 -3.82 -8.18 6.56
N ILE A 145 -3.54 -6.87 6.63
CA ILE A 145 -2.56 -6.28 7.53
C ILE A 145 -3.29 -5.81 8.80
N SER A 146 -2.76 -6.10 9.99
CA SER A 146 -3.32 -5.66 11.27
C SER A 146 -2.26 -5.12 12.22
N VAL A 147 -2.58 -4.09 13.01
CA VAL A 147 -1.69 -3.52 14.04
C VAL A 147 -2.13 -3.81 15.49
N GLY A 148 -3.15 -4.65 15.67
CA GLY A 148 -3.68 -5.07 16.97
C GLY A 148 -5.17 -5.36 16.98
#